data_AF-A0A820QFP4-F1
#
_entry.id   AF-A0A820QFP4-F1
#
_cell.length_a   1.000
_cell.length_b   1.000
_cell.length_c   1.000
_cell.angle_alpha   90.00
_cell.angle_beta   90.00
_cell.angle_gamma   90.00
#
_symmetry.space_group_name_H-M   'P 1'
#
loop_
_entity.id
_entity.type
_entity.pdbx_description
1 polymer ?
#
loop_
_entity_poly.entity_id
_entity_poly.type
_entity_poly.pdbx_seq_one_letter_code
_entity_poly.pdbx_strand_id
1 'polypeptide(L)'
;MSTVLHLFNNFLNNPLYHAPLSLLKGLRQGIVYGGKVRFAHSLVQAFLFRHEPWSERVHFILQMTYLHAKNLGLFVFFYKTLRKIVASCFGISKSWRAFICAFIVGYFVFGERNSINEQIIFYLLARIVV
;
A
#
# COMPACT_ATOMS: atom_id res chain seq x y z
N MET A 1 -25.50 -8.38 -25.09
CA MET A 1 -24.76 -8.48 -23.81
C MET A 1 -23.36 -9.10 -23.96
N SER A 2 -23.09 -9.87 -25.02
CA SER A 2 -21.78 -10.50 -25.31
C SER A 2 -20.70 -9.54 -25.83
N THR A 3 -21.05 -8.53 -26.63
CA THR A 3 -20.06 -7.65 -27.29
C THR A 3 -19.24 -6.79 -26.32
N VAL A 4 -19.89 -6.27 -25.26
CA VAL A 4 -19.22 -5.49 -24.21
C VAL A 4 -18.23 -6.35 -23.42
N LEU A 5 -18.62 -7.59 -23.07
CA LEU A 5 -17.74 -8.54 -22.40
C LEU A 5 -16.53 -8.91 -23.28
N HIS A 6 -16.72 -9.11 -24.58
CA HIS A 6 -15.63 -9.38 -25.51
C HIS A 6 -14.66 -8.20 -25.64
N LEU A 7 -15.18 -6.97 -25.77
CA LEU A 7 -14.34 -5.77 -25.79
C LEU A 7 -13.55 -5.59 -24.50
N PHE A 8 -14.18 -5.84 -23.35
CA PHE A 8 -13.53 -5.75 -22.05
C PHE A 8 -12.44 -6.83 -21.88
N ASN A 9 -12.71 -8.07 -22.30
CA ASN A 9 -11.70 -9.15 -22.29
C ASN A 9 -10.54 -8.85 -23.24
N ASN A 10 -10.81 -8.35 -24.44
CA ASN A 10 -9.76 -7.98 -25.39
C ASN A 10 -8.89 -6.84 -24.84
N PHE A 11 -9.49 -5.87 -24.14
CA PHE A 11 -8.75 -4.82 -23.45
C PHE A 11 -7.88 -5.37 -22.31
N LEU A 12 -8.42 -6.23 -21.44
CA LEU A 12 -7.69 -6.82 -20.32
C LEU A 12 -6.55 -7.75 -20.75
N ASN A 13 -6.72 -8.48 -21.85
CA ASN A 13 -5.75 -9.42 -22.40
C ASN A 13 -4.70 -8.77 -23.31
N ASN A 14 -4.79 -7.46 -23.57
CA ASN A 14 -3.82 -6.76 -24.40
C ASN A 14 -2.48 -6.61 -23.64
N PRO A 15 -1.36 -7.12 -24.18
CA PRO A 15 -0.03 -7.05 -23.55
C PRO A 15 0.43 -5.63 -23.21
N LEU A 16 -0.01 -4.64 -23.99
CA LEU A 16 0.34 -3.23 -23.80
C LEU A 16 -0.19 -2.69 -22.47
N TYR A 17 -1.36 -3.16 -22.02
CA TYR A 17 -2.02 -2.65 -20.81
C TYR A 17 -1.67 -3.45 -19.55
N HIS A 18 -1.03 -4.61 -19.66
CA HIS A 18 -0.70 -5.43 -18.48
C HIS A 18 0.16 -4.69 -17.45
N ALA A 19 1.10 -3.86 -17.90
CA ALA A 19 1.95 -3.08 -16.99
C ALA A 19 1.16 -2.05 -16.17
N PRO A 20 0.44 -1.08 -16.77
CA PRO A 20 -0.36 -0.12 -16.01
C PRO A 20 -1.49 -0.80 -15.21
N LEU A 21 -2.14 -1.84 -15.75
CA LEU A 21 -3.16 -2.61 -15.03
C LEU A 21 -2.60 -3.31 -13.79
N SER A 22 -1.38 -3.86 -13.86
CA SER A 22 -0.72 -4.50 -12.72
C SER A 22 -0.35 -3.51 -11.62
N LEU A 23 0.03 -2.28 -12.00
CA LEU A 23 0.29 -1.19 -11.05
C LEU A 23 -1.01 -0.76 -10.35
N LEU A 24 -2.07 -0.51 -11.11
CA LEU A 24 -3.37 -0.11 -10.56
C LEU A 24 -3.98 -1.22 -9.69
N LYS A 25 -3.87 -2.48 -10.12
CA LYS A 25 -4.25 -3.64 -9.32
C LYS A 25 -3.43 -3.68 -8.02
N GLY A 26 -2.12 -3.46 -8.10
CA GLY A 26 -1.26 -3.38 -6.92
C GLY A 26 -1.70 -2.31 -5.92
N LEU A 27 -1.93 -1.10 -6.40
CA LEU A 27 -2.44 0.03 -5.62
C LEU A 27 -3.75 -0.35 -4.91
N ARG A 28 -4.73 -0.85 -5.65
CA ARG A 28 -6.03 -1.27 -5.11
C ARG A 28 -5.87 -2.35 -4.03
N GLN A 29 -5.05 -3.36 -4.27
CA GLN A 29 -4.84 -4.44 -3.30
C GLN A 29 -4.16 -3.92 -2.02
N GLY A 30 -3.20 -3.00 -2.15
CA GLY A 30 -2.58 -2.32 -1.00
C GLY A 30 -3.58 -1.53 -0.18
N ILE A 31 -4.43 -0.73 -0.83
CA ILE A 31 -5.49 0.05 -0.16
C ILE A 31 -6.49 -0.87 0.53
N VAL A 32 -7.00 -1.89 -0.15
CA VAL A 32 -8.02 -2.80 0.41
C VAL A 32 -7.47 -3.59 1.59
N TYR A 33 -6.26 -4.14 1.46
CA TYR A 33 -5.65 -4.92 2.53
C TYR A 33 -5.30 -4.03 3.73
N GLY A 34 -4.63 -2.90 3.50
CA GLY A 34 -4.27 -1.96 4.56
C GLY A 34 -5.50 -1.41 5.27
N GLY A 35 -6.54 -1.05 4.51
CA GLY A 35 -7.80 -0.58 5.06
C GLY A 35 -8.47 -1.62 5.97
N LYS A 36 -8.59 -2.87 5.54
CA LYS A 36 -9.21 -3.93 6.34
C LYS A 36 -8.51 -4.17 7.67
N VAL A 37 -7.18 -4.33 7.64
CA VAL A 37 -6.40 -4.61 8.85
C VAL A 37 -6.41 -3.42 9.80
N ARG A 38 -6.21 -2.20 9.28
CA ARG A 38 -6.16 -1.00 10.12
C ARG A 38 -7.52 -0.64 10.69
N PHE A 39 -8.59 -0.77 9.91
CA PHE A 39 -9.94 -0.53 10.37
C PHE A 39 -10.28 -1.40 11.58
N ALA A 40 -10.05 -2.71 11.47
CA ALA A 40 -10.29 -3.64 12.58
C ALA A 40 -9.49 -3.27 13.83
N HIS A 41 -8.21 -2.92 13.67
CA HIS A 41 -7.37 -2.50 14.79
C HIS A 41 -7.86 -1.20 15.42
N SER A 42 -8.12 -0.15 14.63
CA SER A 42 -8.58 1.14 15.13
C SER A 42 -9.97 1.08 15.75
N LEU A 43 -10.85 0.18 15.27
CA LEU A 43 -12.15 -0.10 15.88
C LEU A 43 -11.98 -0.63 17.30
N VAL A 44 -11.13 -1.65 17.48
CA VAL A 44 -10.82 -2.22 18.81
C VAL A 44 -10.19 -1.15 19.71
N GLN A 45 -9.27 -0.34 19.19
CA GLN A 45 -8.66 0.74 19.96
C GLN A 45 -9.68 1.80 20.41
N ALA A 46 -10.58 2.21 19.51
CA ALA A 46 -11.60 3.20 19.82
C ALA A 46 -12.66 2.71 20.82
N PHE A 47 -12.91 1.39 20.84
CA PHE A 47 -13.83 0.79 21.79
C PHE A 47 -13.21 0.64 23.19
N LEU A 48 -11.97 0.13 23.27
CA LEU A 48 -11.34 -0.23 24.54
C LEU A 48 -10.58 0.92 25.21
N PHE A 49 -9.96 1.81 24.44
CA PHE A 49 -8.94 2.73 24.97
C PHE A 49 -9.25 4.22 24.74
N ARG A 50 -10.32 4.57 24.03
CA ARG A 50 -10.73 5.97 23.83
C ARG A 50 -11.97 6.28 24.66
N HIS A 51 -11.97 7.42 25.35
CA HIS A 51 -13.08 7.88 26.19
C HIS A 51 -13.87 9.06 25.59
N GLU A 52 -13.44 9.55 24.43
CA GLU A 52 -14.06 10.66 23.69
C GLU A 52 -15.50 10.33 23.21
N PRO A 53 -16.28 11.32 22.76
CA PRO A 53 -17.57 11.09 22.09
C PRO A 53 -17.46 10.19 20.85
N TRP A 54 -18.55 9.51 20.50
CA TRP A 54 -18.59 8.59 19.36
C TRP A 54 -18.26 9.25 18.01
N SER A 55 -18.59 10.52 17.82
CA SER A 55 -18.23 11.28 16.63
C SER A 55 -16.71 11.36 16.42
N GLU A 56 -15.96 11.68 17.48
CA GLU A 56 -14.51 11.77 17.45
C GLU A 56 -13.85 10.40 17.25
N ARG A 57 -14.41 9.35 17.86
CA ARG A 57 -13.95 7.97 17.67
C ARG A 57 -14.09 7.53 16.21
N VAL A 58 -15.24 7.79 15.58
CA VAL A 58 -15.47 7.45 14.17
C VAL A 58 -14.52 8.22 13.27
N HIS A 59 -14.34 9.53 13.51
CA HIS A 59 -13.40 10.35 12.77
C HIS A 59 -11.97 9.79 12.87
N PHE A 60 -11.53 9.43 14.07
CA PHE A 60 -10.24 8.80 14.31
C PHE A 60 -10.09 7.47 13.56
N ILE A 61 -11.08 6.58 13.64
CA ILE A 61 -11.04 5.27 12.95
C ILE A 61 -10.87 5.49 11.45
N LEU A 62 -11.66 6.39 10.85
CA LEU A 62 -11.62 6.67 9.42
C LEU A 62 -10.30 7.31 9.01
N GLN A 63 -9.81 8.30 9.75
CA GLN A 63 -8.55 8.99 9.48
C GLN A 63 -7.37 8.03 9.56
N MET A 64 -7.30 7.20 10.60
CA MET A 64 -6.22 6.23 10.78
C MET A 64 -6.25 5.14 9.71
N THR A 65 -7.44 4.66 9.37
CA THR A 65 -7.63 3.69 8.29
C THR A 65 -7.20 4.26 6.95
N TYR A 66 -7.62 5.49 6.65
CA TYR A 66 -7.30 6.18 5.40
C TYR A 66 -5.79 6.40 5.25
N LEU A 67 -5.13 6.96 6.27
CA LEU A 67 -3.69 7.24 6.20
C LEU A 67 -2.88 5.95 5.99
N HIS A 68 -3.22 4.89 6.73
CA HIS A 68 -2.55 3.60 6.56
C HIS A 68 -2.78 2.98 5.18
N ALA A 69 -4.03 2.94 4.72
CA ALA A 69 -4.40 2.37 3.42
C ALA A 69 -3.76 3.16 2.26
N LYS A 70 -3.75 4.50 2.35
CA LYS A 70 -3.10 5.39 1.40
C LYS A 70 -1.60 5.10 1.32
N ASN A 71 -0.90 5.07 2.46
CA ASN A 71 0.54 4.85 2.48
C ASN A 71 0.90 3.47 1.93
N LEU A 72 0.17 2.41 2.32
CA LEU A 72 0.42 1.06 1.81
C LEU A 72 0.14 0.94 0.30
N GLY A 73 -0.93 1.57 -0.18
CA GLY A 73 -1.23 1.65 -1.61
C GLY A 73 -0.14 2.36 -2.41
N LEU A 74 0.27 3.55 -1.96
CA LEU A 74 1.31 4.34 -2.60
C LEU A 74 2.65 3.60 -2.60
N PHE A 75 3.01 2.94 -1.49
CA PHE A 75 4.21 2.13 -1.42
C PHE A 75 4.22 1.05 -2.50
N VAL A 76 3.15 0.26 -2.63
CA VAL A 76 3.08 -0.81 -3.65
C VAL A 76 3.15 -0.26 -5.06
N PHE A 77 2.48 0.87 -5.33
CA PHE A 77 2.49 1.52 -6.63
C PHE A 77 3.88 2.01 -7.00
N PHE A 78 4.49 2.87 -6.17
CA PHE A 78 5.81 3.44 -6.44
C PHE A 78 6.90 2.37 -6.44
N TYR A 79 6.84 1.37 -5.55
CA TYR A 79 7.79 0.27 -5.52
C TYR A 79 7.79 -0.51 -6.83
N LYS A 80 6.61 -0.90 -7.33
CA LYS A 80 6.52 -1.65 -8.60
C LYS A 80 6.97 -0.81 -9.79
N THR A 81 6.58 0.46 -9.83
CA THR A 81 7.00 1.41 -10.87
C THR A 81 8.51 1.57 -10.89
N LEU A 82 9.12 1.93 -9.75
CA LEU A 82 10.56 2.12 -9.64
C LEU A 82 11.32 0.84 -9.94
N ARG A 83 10.87 -0.32 -9.44
CA ARG A 83 11.51 -1.61 -9.70
C ARG A 83 11.52 -1.97 -11.19
N LYS A 84 10.47 -1.62 -11.93
CA LYS A 84 10.41 -1.83 -13.38
C LYS A 84 11.37 -0.90 -14.11
N ILE A 85 11.38 0.39 -13.76
CA ILE A 85 12.33 1.37 -14.33
C ILE A 85 13.77 0.92 -14.09
N VAL A 86 14.10 0.56 -12.84
CA VAL A 86 15.46 0.13 -12.49
C VAL A 86 15.83 -1.16 -13.20
N ALA A 87 14.89 -2.09 -13.41
CA ALA A 87 15.15 -3.31 -14.17
C ALA A 87 15.42 -3.06 -15.65
N SER A 88 14.82 -2.02 -16.23
CA SER A 88 15.02 -1.63 -17.63
C SER A 88 16.29 -0.81 -17.85
N CYS A 89 16.69 0.01 -16.87
CA CYS A 89 17.84 0.92 -17.00
C CYS A 89 19.15 0.37 -16.42
N PHE A 90 19.09 -0.55 -15.44
CA PHE A 90 20.28 -1.00 -14.72
C PHE A 90 20.40 -2.53 -14.66
N GLY A 91 21.60 -3.04 -14.90
CA GLY A 91 21.96 -4.47 -14.82
C GLY A 91 22.16 -4.99 -13.39
N ILE A 92 21.37 -4.52 -12.42
CA ILE A 92 21.52 -4.87 -11.00
C ILE A 92 20.87 -6.23 -10.70
N SER A 93 21.48 -6.99 -9.78
CA SER A 93 20.92 -8.26 -9.28
C SER A 93 19.50 -8.09 -8.71
N LYS A 94 18.68 -9.14 -8.82
CA LYS A 94 17.26 -9.09 -8.40
C LYS A 94 17.08 -8.68 -6.93
N SER A 95 17.97 -9.15 -6.05
CA SER A 95 17.94 -8.87 -4.61
C SER A 95 18.32 -7.43 -4.32
N TRP A 96 19.43 -6.94 -4.90
CA TRP A 96 19.89 -5.57 -4.68
C TRP A 96 18.94 -4.54 -5.26
N ARG A 97 18.36 -4.82 -6.44
CA ARG A 97 17.29 -4.02 -7.02
C ARG A 97 16.06 -3.96 -6.11
N ALA A 98 15.68 -5.08 -5.49
CA ALA A 98 14.56 -5.11 -4.55
C ALA A 98 14.82 -4.24 -3.33
N PHE A 99 16.02 -4.37 -2.75
CA PHE A 99 16.45 -3.63 -1.57
C PHE A 99 16.49 -2.12 -1.82
N ILE A 100 17.21 -1.66 -2.85
CA ILE A 100 17.33 -0.23 -3.17
C ILE A 100 15.95 0.37 -3.46
N CYS A 101 15.12 -0.29 -4.27
CA CYS A 101 13.79 0.26 -4.59
C CYS A 101 12.90 0.34 -3.34
N ALA A 102 12.95 -0.68 -2.48
CA ALA A 102 12.19 -0.68 -1.23
C ALA A 102 12.70 0.41 -0.27
N PHE A 103 14.01 0.63 -0.18
CA PHE A 103 14.62 1.66 0.64
C PHE A 103 14.20 3.07 0.19
N ILE A 104 14.36 3.37 -1.11
CA ILE A 104 14.00 4.67 -1.68
C ILE A 104 12.51 4.96 -1.48
N VAL A 105 11.64 4.04 -1.91
CA VAL A 105 10.18 4.24 -1.81
C VAL A 105 9.73 4.25 -0.36
N GLY A 106 10.33 3.42 0.49
CA GLY A 106 10.04 3.39 1.92
C GLY A 106 10.34 4.73 2.59
N TYR A 107 11.48 5.35 2.28
CA TYR A 107 11.83 6.67 2.77
C TYR A 107 10.82 7.74 2.35
N PHE A 108 10.43 7.78 1.07
CA PHE A 108 9.48 8.78 0.59
C PHE A 108 8.04 8.58 1.10
N VAL A 109 7.58 7.33 1.26
CA VAL A 109 6.20 7.04 1.65
C VAL A 109 6.01 7.04 3.17
N PHE A 110 7.02 6.57 3.92
CA PHE A 110 6.93 6.43 5.38
C PHE A 110 7.82 7.43 6.15
N GLY A 111 8.47 8.38 5.47
CA GLY A 111 9.37 9.35 6.09
C GLY A 111 8.68 10.40 6.96
N GLU A 112 7.39 10.66 6.73
CA GLU A 112 6.61 11.53 7.61
C GLU A 112 6.43 10.91 8.99
N ARG A 113 6.73 11.67 10.04
CA ARG A 113 6.52 11.24 11.43
C ARG A 113 5.04 11.34 11.77
N ASN A 114 4.41 10.19 11.90
CA ASN A 114 3.07 10.04 12.45
C ASN A 114 2.97 8.67 13.12
N SER A 115 2.00 8.53 14.04
CA SER A 115 1.82 7.32 14.84
C SER A 115 1.60 6.06 14.00
N ILE A 116 1.08 6.18 12.78
CA ILE A 116 0.87 5.04 11.88
C ILE A 116 2.20 4.60 11.27
N ASN A 117 2.97 5.52 10.71
CA ASN A 117 4.25 5.22 10.10
C ASN A 117 5.22 4.65 11.14
N GLU A 118 5.25 5.23 12.35
CA GLU A 118 6.03 4.71 13.47
C GLU A 118 5.60 3.30 13.86
N GLN A 119 4.29 3.04 13.99
CA GLN A 119 3.79 1.70 14.31
C GLN A 119 4.18 0.66 13.24
N ILE A 120 4.13 1.02 11.95
CA ILE A 120 4.58 0.14 10.86
C ILE A 120 6.08 -0.11 10.95
N ILE A 121 6.88 0.95 11.10
CA ILE A 121 8.35 0.87 11.12
C ILE A 121 8.81 0.04 12.32
N PHE A 122 8.30 0.30 13.52
CA PHE A 122 8.65 -0.47 14.72
C PHE A 122 8.21 -1.92 14.61
N TYR A 123 7.04 -2.20 14.04
CA TYR A 123 6.61 -3.57 13.78
C TYR A 123 7.54 -4.32 12.82
N LEU A 124 7.95 -3.68 11.73
CA LEU A 124 8.88 -4.27 10.76
C LEU A 124 10.26 -4.47 11.37
N LEU A 125 10.76 -3.50 12.14
CA LEU A 125 12.02 -3.60 12.86
C LEU A 125 11.99 -4.78 13.83
N ALA A 126 10.93 -4.89 14.65
CA ALA A 126 10.75 -5.99 15.59
C ALA A 126 10.74 -7.35 14.89
N ARG A 127 10.14 -7.45 13.68
CA ARG A 127 10.15 -8.69 12.88
C ARG A 127 11.50 -9.08 12.28
N ILE A 128 12.47 -8.17 12.22
CA ILE A 128 13.80 -8.43 11.66
C ILE A 128 14.79 -8.73 12.79
N VAL A 129 14.63 -8.09 13.94
CA VAL A 129 15.53 -8.22 15.09
C VAL A 129 15.28 -9.51 15.88
N VAL A 130 14.03 -9.97 15.94
CA VAL A 130 13.62 -11.24 16.58
C VAL A 130 13.70 -12.39 15.60
#